data_AF-A0AAD9X598-F1
#
_entry.id   AF-A0AAD9X598-F1
#
_cell.length_a   1.000
_cell.length_b   1.000
_cell.length_c   1.000
_cell.angle_alpha   90.00
_cell.angle_beta   90.00
_cell.angle_gamma   90.00
#
_symmetry.space_group_name_H-M   'P 1'
#
loop_
_entity.id
_entity.type
_entity.pdbx_description
1 polymer ?
#
loop_
_entity_poly.entity_id
_entity_poly.type
_entity_poly.pdbx_seq_one_letter_code
_entity_poly.pdbx_strand_id
1 'polypeptide(L)' 'NFVKKYIGPDNLSMVKTSIRGNSSQLYIYNTKTEWLDGKQVVFDQVVEGFDVLKAFDKIGSSFFITSNPVLVVDCGELC' A
#
# COMPACT_ATOMS: atom_id res chain seq x y z
N ASN A 1 -2.11 10.47 -16.82
CA ASN A 1 -1.40 9.87 -15.66
C ASN A 1 -2.30 8.86 -14.96
N PHE A 2 -2.35 7.62 -15.48
CA PHE A 2 -2.92 6.38 -14.87
C PHE A 2 -2.41 5.18 -15.70
N VAL A 3 -1.08 5.10 -15.89
CA VAL A 3 -0.48 4.17 -16.86
C VAL A 3 -0.47 2.73 -16.31
N LYS A 4 -0.22 2.57 -15.01
CA LYS A 4 -0.28 1.27 -14.32
C LYS A 4 -1.68 1.03 -13.75
N LYS A 5 -2.17 -0.21 -13.90
CA LYS A 5 -3.44 -0.71 -13.34
C LYS A 5 -3.16 -1.63 -12.16
N TYR A 6 -4.17 -1.90 -11.33
CA TYR A 6 -4.12 -2.88 -10.25
C TYR A 6 -4.26 -4.31 -10.81
N ILE A 7 -3.17 -4.82 -11.41
CA ILE A 7 -3.20 -6.07 -12.21
C ILE A 7 -3.15 -7.33 -11.30
N GLY A 8 -2.66 -7.22 -10.07
CA GLY A 8 -2.55 -8.33 -9.11
C GLY A 8 -2.60 -7.89 -7.64
N PRO A 9 -2.30 -8.76 -6.67
CA PRO A 9 -1.98 -8.34 -5.32
C PRO A 9 -0.64 -7.58 -5.28
N ASP A 10 -0.39 -6.93 -4.15
CA ASP A 10 0.85 -6.25 -3.74
C ASP A 10 1.16 -4.93 -4.44
N ASN A 11 0.12 -4.25 -4.95
CA ASN A 11 0.28 -2.93 -5.55
C ASN A 11 0.52 -1.87 -4.47
N LEU A 12 1.50 -1.01 -4.72
CA LEU A 12 1.79 0.20 -3.98
C LEU A 12 1.10 1.40 -4.66
N SER A 13 0.30 2.11 -3.89
CA SER A 13 -0.42 3.29 -4.37
C SER A 13 -0.39 4.43 -3.36
N MET A 14 -0.48 5.66 -3.86
CA MET A 14 -0.57 6.84 -3.01
C MET A 14 -2.03 7.16 -2.72
N VAL A 15 -2.30 7.56 -1.48
CA VAL A 15 -3.62 8.05 -1.11
C VAL A 15 -3.82 9.44 -1.70
N LYS A 16 -4.82 9.60 -2.55
CA LYS A 16 -5.32 10.94 -2.89
C LYS A 16 -6.20 11.43 -1.76
N THR A 17 -5.67 12.32 -0.93
CA THR A 17 -6.48 13.08 0.03
C THR A 17 -7.25 14.17 -0.72
N SER A 18 -8.53 14.37 -0.39
CA SER A 18 -9.40 15.40 -1.00
C SER A 18 -9.00 16.84 -0.65
N ILE A 19 -8.03 17.01 0.24
CA ILE A 19 -7.44 18.30 0.61
C ILE A 19 -6.15 18.49 -0.18
N ARG A 20 -6.02 19.64 -0.82
CA ARG A 20 -4.96 20.07 -1.75
C ARG A 20 -3.52 19.89 -1.21
N GLY A 21 -3.03 18.67 -1.19
CA GLY A 21 -1.65 18.35 -0.85
C GLY A 21 -1.35 16.89 -1.17
N ASN A 22 -0.26 16.64 -1.89
CA ASN A 22 0.28 15.29 -2.01
C ASN A 22 0.75 14.87 -0.61
N SER A 23 0.06 13.91 0.01
CA SER A 23 0.50 13.35 1.28
C SER A 23 1.59 12.30 1.04
N SER A 24 2.37 11.99 2.08
CA SER A 24 3.30 10.86 2.08
C SER A 24 2.63 9.53 2.43
N GLN A 25 1.29 9.50 2.57
CA GLN A 25 0.56 8.29 2.91
C GLN A 25 0.52 7.35 1.70
N LEU A 26 0.89 6.11 1.94
CA LEU A 26 0.93 5.03 0.96
C LEU A 26 0.04 3.87 1.44
N TYR A 27 -0.56 3.16 0.48
CA TYR A 27 -1.22 1.87 0.71
C TYR A 27 -0.51 0.78 -0.08
N ILE A 28 -0.30 -0.35 0.59
CA ILE A 28 0.06 -1.62 -0.03
C ILE A 28 -1.19 -2.50 0.02
N TYR A 29 -1.64 -2.99 -1.13
CA TYR A 29 -2.80 -3.85 -1.23
C TYR A 29 -2.39 -5.32 -1.36
N ASN A 30 -2.62 -6.17 -0.37
CA ASN A 30 -2.33 -7.61 -0.47
C ASN A 30 -3.40 -8.41 -1.25
N THR A 31 -4.39 -7.73 -1.84
CA THR A 31 -5.43 -8.35 -2.66
C THR A 31 -5.59 -7.59 -3.96
N LYS A 32 -6.20 -8.23 -4.95
CA LYS A 32 -6.49 -7.59 -6.23
C LYS A 32 -7.57 -6.52 -6.03
N THR A 33 -7.25 -5.27 -6.35
CA THR A 33 -8.13 -4.10 -6.09
C THR A 33 -8.55 -3.38 -7.37
N GLU A 34 -9.06 -4.13 -8.36
CA GLU A 34 -9.45 -3.59 -9.69
C GLU A 34 -10.48 -2.45 -9.62
N TRP A 35 -11.31 -2.38 -8.56
CA TRP A 35 -12.29 -1.31 -8.39
C TRP A 35 -11.68 0.08 -8.13
N LEU A 36 -10.36 0.13 -7.87
CA LEU A 36 -9.57 1.36 -7.69
C LEU A 36 -8.91 1.85 -8.98
N ASP A 37 -8.96 1.06 -10.07
CA ASP A 37 -8.43 1.45 -11.38
C ASP A 37 -9.01 2.81 -11.82
N GLY A 38 -8.12 3.73 -12.21
CA GLY A 38 -8.48 5.08 -12.66
C GLY A 38 -8.94 6.04 -11.57
N LYS A 39 -9.12 5.58 -10.32
CA LYS A 39 -9.46 6.43 -9.16
C LYS A 39 -8.22 6.78 -8.35
N GLN A 40 -7.34 5.81 -8.15
CA GLN A 40 -6.05 5.98 -7.48
C GLN A 40 -4.91 5.69 -8.44
N VAL A 41 -3.77 6.33 -8.20
CA VAL A 41 -2.57 6.13 -9.02
C VAL A 41 -1.75 5.02 -8.37
N VAL A 42 -1.54 3.94 -9.11
CA VAL A 42 -0.53 2.93 -8.78
C VAL A 42 0.83 3.47 -9.18
N PHE A 43 1.78 3.50 -8.25
CA PHE A 43 3.14 3.93 -8.53
C PHE A 43 4.05 2.72 -8.74
N ASP A 44 3.93 1.71 -7.89
CA ASP A 44 4.76 0.51 -8.00
C ASP A 44 4.15 -0.76 -7.41
N GLN A 45 4.94 -1.83 -7.32
CA GLN A 45 4.57 -3.10 -6.71
C GLN A 45 5.65 -3.57 -5.74
N VAL A 46 5.27 -4.27 -4.67
CA VAL A 46 6.21 -4.95 -3.79
C VAL A 46 6.82 -6.14 -4.53
N VAL A 47 8.15 -6.28 -4.46
CA VAL A 47 8.89 -7.36 -5.13
C VAL A 47 9.43 -8.42 -4.14
N GLU A 48 9.63 -8.05 -2.88
CA GLU A 48 10.16 -8.90 -1.81
C GLU A 48 9.51 -8.57 -0.46
N GLY A 49 9.58 -9.47 0.52
CA GLY A 49 9.03 -9.25 1.87
C GLY A 49 7.53 -9.56 2.04
N PHE A 50 6.95 -10.41 1.18
CA PHE A 50 5.53 -10.79 1.26
C PHE A 50 5.16 -11.54 2.56
N ASP A 51 6.11 -12.17 3.21
CA ASP A 51 5.96 -12.78 4.53
C ASP A 51 5.67 -11.73 5.61
N VAL A 52 6.32 -10.56 5.52
CA VAL A 52 6.04 -9.40 6.38
C VAL A 52 4.62 -8.88 6.14
N LEU A 53 4.18 -8.76 4.87
CA LEU A 53 2.82 -8.37 4.54
C LEU A 53 1.78 -9.35 5.12
N LYS A 54 2.03 -10.66 4.99
CA LYS A 54 1.16 -11.70 5.58
C LYS A 54 1.14 -11.65 7.11
N ALA A 55 2.21 -11.19 7.76
CA ALA A 55 2.22 -11.00 9.20
C ALA A 55 1.32 -9.82 9.61
N PHE A 56 1.29 -8.73 8.82
CA PHE A 56 0.40 -7.60 9.06
C PHE A 56 -1.08 -8.00 8.97
N ASP A 57 -1.45 -8.84 8.01
CA ASP A 57 -2.82 -9.32 7.87
C ASP A 57 -3.33 -10.07 9.11
N LYS A 58 -2.44 -10.70 9.87
CA LYS A 58 -2.81 -11.44 11.09
C LYS A 58 -3.07 -10.53 12.30
N ILE A 59 -2.53 -9.32 12.29
CA ILE A 59 -2.63 -8.38 13.42
C ILE A 59 -3.52 -7.17 13.13
N GLY A 60 -3.95 -7.01 11.86
CA GLY A 60 -4.88 -5.98 11.42
C GLY A 60 -6.32 -6.27 11.86
N SER A 61 -7.12 -5.21 11.97
CA SER A 61 -8.56 -5.31 12.24
C SER A 61 -9.37 -4.50 11.24
N SER A 62 -10.67 -4.77 11.19
CA SER A 62 -11.63 -4.04 10.36
C SER A 62 -11.73 -2.54 10.68
N PHE A 63 -11.22 -2.12 11.85
CA PHE A 63 -11.21 -0.72 12.27
C PHE A 63 -9.90 0.01 11.92
N PHE A 64 -9.02 -0.59 11.09
CA PHE A 64 -7.69 -0.05 10.76
C PHE A 64 -6.78 0.14 11.97
N ILE A 65 -7.08 -0.55 13.07
CA ILE A 65 -6.28 -0.58 14.29
C ILE A 65 -5.56 -1.91 14.31
N THR A 66 -4.24 -1.89 14.50
CA THR A 66 -3.43 -3.10 14.70
C THR A 66 -3.37 -3.44 16.18
N SER A 67 -3.34 -4.74 16.52
CA SER A 67 -3.22 -5.18 17.92
C SER A 67 -1.88 -4.79 18.57
N ASN A 68 -0.85 -4.59 17.76
CA ASN A 68 0.48 -4.14 18.18
C ASN A 68 0.92 -2.94 17.32
N PRO A 69 1.78 -2.04 17.84
CA PRO A 69 2.32 -0.94 17.05
C PRO A 69 3.17 -1.47 15.88
N VAL A 70 2.95 -0.88 14.70
CA VAL A 70 3.69 -1.18 13.46
C VAL A 70 4.49 0.06 13.09
N LEU A 71 5.81 -0.08 13.00
CA LEU A 71 6.75 1.02 12.75
C LEU A 71 7.73 0.63 11.64
N VAL A 72 8.04 1.58 10.76
CA VAL A 72 9.20 1.47 9.86
C VAL A 72 10.42 1.87 10.65
N VAL A 73 11.22 0.89 11.06
CA VAL A 73 12.41 1.10 11.90
C VAL A 73 13.63 1.55 11.09
N ASP A 74 13.68 1.19 9.81
CA ASP A 74 14.74 1.56 8.87
C ASP A 74 14.19 1.54 7.43
N CYS A 75 14.73 2.40 6.56
CA CYS A 75 14.38 2.46 5.13
C CYS A 75 15.48 3.12 4.30
N GLY A 76 15.53 2.81 3.00
CA GLY A 76 16.52 3.36 2.08
C GLY A 76 16.31 2.91 0.64
N GLU A 77 17.23 3.31 -0.22
CA GLU A 77 17.33 2.88 -1.62
C GLU A 77 18.42 1.81 -1.74
N LEU A 78 18.16 0.77 -2.55
CA LEU A 78 19.16 -0.24 -2.88
C LEU A 78 19.97 0.26 -4.09
N CYS A 79 21.29 0.42 -3.90
CA CYS A 79 22.23 0.80 -4.97
C CYS A 79 22.71 -0.40 -5.78
#